data_AF-A0A259DB04-F1
#
_entry.id   AF-A0A259DB04-F1
#
_cell.length_a   1.000
_cell.length_b   1.000
_cell.length_c   1.000
_cell.angle_alpha   90.00
_cell.angle_beta   90.00
_cell.angle_gamma   90.00
#
_symmetry.space_group_name_H-M   'P 1'
#
loop_
_entity.id
_entity.type
_entity.pdbx_description
1 polymer ?
#
loop_
_entity_poly.entity_id
_entity_poly.type
_entity_poly.pdbx_seq_one_letter_code
_entity_poly.pdbx_strand_id
1 'polypeptide(L)'
;TGSLATALRDRLSGIEAASFPDGPREATLRVELPEAEQTADFLDRSMIRAAPGVYVPLSDIVTVESRSGFSTVRRENGVRTVSVTGELSEENPARATEVQRILAEELLPRVARDFGLDWQLSGQAADEREFLNGALLALILCLGGIYLTLAWIFAHWTRPLVVMSVIPFGLVGAIFGHWVWDVPLSMFSIVGLIGMSGIIINDSIVLVSTVDEYSRRRGLVPAIIDGVTDRFRPVLLTTVTTVLGLAPLLYERSSQAEFLKPTVITLVYGLGFGMVLVLIVVPALLAAQADVSRAFVALRRFLRRGGAGPRRVLRAAVGAMAVLALALPLWAAVTGALPGWLLALWPGLSALSVPVAAVGVFVLAALGVVLAALLTILLLPRRQRS
;
A
#
# COMPACT_ATOMS: atom_id res chain seq x y z
N THR A 1 -27.45 -57.25 -8.57
CA THR A 1 -26.92 -56.18 -7.69
C THR A 1 -27.41 -54.80 -8.09
N GLY A 2 -27.45 -54.45 -9.38
CA GLY A 2 -27.95 -53.13 -9.84
C GLY A 2 -29.38 -52.78 -9.41
N SER A 3 -30.34 -53.72 -9.50
CA SER A 3 -31.75 -53.47 -9.13
C SER A 3 -31.97 -53.20 -7.63
N LEU A 4 -31.22 -53.88 -6.75
CA LEU A 4 -31.27 -53.67 -5.31
C LEU A 4 -30.67 -52.31 -4.93
N ALA A 5 -29.53 -51.95 -5.53
CA ALA A 5 -28.87 -50.67 -5.25
C ALA A 5 -29.75 -49.48 -5.66
N THR A 6 -30.40 -49.55 -6.82
CA THR A 6 -31.36 -48.52 -7.26
C THR A 6 -32.57 -48.46 -6.34
N ALA A 7 -33.18 -49.60 -6.00
CA ALA A 7 -34.34 -49.63 -5.11
C ALA A 7 -34.06 -49.07 -3.70
N LEU A 8 -32.86 -49.30 -3.15
CA LEU A 8 -32.44 -48.74 -1.87
C LEU A 8 -32.14 -47.24 -1.97
N ARG A 9 -31.46 -46.81 -3.04
CA ARG A 9 -31.23 -45.38 -3.31
C ARG A 9 -32.55 -44.63 -3.39
N ASP A 10 -33.46 -45.08 -4.23
CA ASP A 10 -34.76 -44.46 -4.47
C ASP A 10 -35.56 -44.28 -3.18
N ARG A 11 -35.46 -45.23 -2.25
CA ARG A 11 -36.14 -45.14 -0.94
C ARG A 11 -35.45 -44.23 0.06
N LEU A 12 -34.12 -44.12 0.02
CA LEU A 12 -33.35 -43.29 0.97
C LEU A 12 -33.15 -41.85 0.50
N SER A 13 -33.03 -41.62 -0.82
CA SER A 13 -32.74 -40.30 -1.40
C SER A 13 -33.89 -39.71 -2.22
N GLY A 14 -34.99 -40.46 -2.35
CA GLY A 14 -36.11 -40.10 -3.20
C GLY A 14 -35.89 -40.39 -4.68
N ILE A 15 -37.00 -40.28 -5.43
CA ILE A 15 -37.03 -40.38 -6.89
C ILE A 15 -37.48 -39.04 -7.47
N GLU A 16 -36.72 -38.51 -8.42
CA GLU A 16 -37.18 -37.40 -9.25
C GLU A 16 -38.24 -37.90 -10.24
N ALA A 17 -39.49 -37.51 -10.03
CA ALA A 17 -40.63 -38.02 -10.78
C ALA A 17 -40.91 -37.22 -12.06
N ALA A 18 -40.70 -35.90 -12.01
CA ALA A 18 -40.88 -35.01 -13.15
C ALA A 18 -40.15 -33.68 -12.93
N SER A 19 -39.79 -33.01 -14.01
CA SER A 19 -39.37 -31.61 -14.02
C SER A 19 -40.35 -30.79 -14.85
N PHE A 20 -40.68 -29.58 -14.41
CA PHE A 20 -41.62 -28.70 -15.09
C PHE A 20 -41.20 -27.23 -14.98
N PRO A 21 -41.55 -26.38 -15.96
CA PRO A 21 -41.25 -24.95 -15.90
C PRO A 21 -42.12 -24.25 -14.86
N ASP A 22 -41.49 -23.46 -13.98
CA ASP A 22 -42.14 -22.58 -13.00
C ASP A 22 -41.65 -21.14 -13.20
N GLY A 23 -42.37 -20.39 -14.04
CA GLY A 23 -41.99 -19.05 -14.47
C GLY A 23 -40.67 -19.04 -15.24
N PRO A 24 -39.66 -18.24 -14.84
CA PRO A 24 -38.34 -18.22 -15.48
C PRO A 24 -37.39 -19.32 -14.98
N ARG A 25 -37.85 -20.22 -14.09
CA ARG A 25 -37.03 -21.28 -13.49
C ARG A 25 -37.63 -22.65 -13.80
N GLU A 26 -36.83 -23.69 -13.60
CA GLU A 26 -37.26 -25.08 -13.69
C GLU A 26 -37.45 -25.63 -12.27
N ALA A 27 -38.56 -26.33 -12.05
CA ALA A 27 -38.91 -26.95 -10.77
C ALA A 27 -38.97 -28.47 -10.91
N THR A 28 -38.38 -29.18 -9.95
CA THR A 28 -38.36 -30.65 -9.92
C THR A 28 -39.30 -31.19 -8.84
N LEU A 29 -40.08 -32.21 -9.19
CA LEU A 29 -40.94 -32.96 -8.29
C LEU A 29 -40.20 -34.21 -7.81
N ARG A 30 -39.90 -34.27 -6.51
CA ARG A 30 -39.25 -35.41 -5.88
C ARG A 30 -40.23 -36.16 -4.97
N VAL A 31 -40.30 -37.48 -5.13
CA VAL A 31 -41.10 -38.38 -4.29
C VAL A 31 -40.18 -39.07 -3.30
N GLU A 32 -40.47 -38.94 -2.01
CA GLU A 32 -39.66 -39.50 -0.93
C GLU A 32 -40.54 -40.24 0.07
N LEU A 33 -39.94 -41.20 0.78
CA LEU A 33 -40.59 -41.80 1.94
C LEU A 33 -40.66 -40.79 3.08
N PRO A 34 -41.76 -40.74 3.85
CA PRO A 34 -41.87 -39.89 5.03
C PRO A 34 -40.70 -40.11 6.00
N GLU A 35 -40.20 -39.07 6.65
CA GLU A 35 -39.08 -39.19 7.61
C GLU A 35 -39.39 -40.18 8.76
N ALA A 36 -40.65 -40.27 9.17
CA ALA A 36 -41.12 -41.24 10.17
C ALA A 36 -40.93 -42.71 9.74
N GLU A 37 -40.82 -42.97 8.42
CA GLU A 37 -40.56 -44.29 7.87
C GLU A 37 -39.06 -44.58 7.67
N GLN A 38 -38.16 -43.61 7.89
CA GLN A 38 -36.70 -43.77 7.76
C GLN A 38 -36.00 -43.91 9.12
N THR A 39 -36.53 -44.76 9.98
CA THR A 39 -35.99 -45.02 11.34
C THR A 39 -34.84 -46.04 11.30
N ALA A 40 -34.14 -46.24 12.43
CA ALA A 40 -32.95 -47.11 12.50
C ALA A 40 -33.22 -48.58 12.08
N ASP A 41 -34.46 -49.05 12.22
CA ASP A 41 -34.96 -50.36 11.80
C ASP A 41 -35.39 -50.42 10.31
N PHE A 42 -35.24 -49.32 9.56
CA PHE A 42 -35.67 -49.23 8.16
C PHE A 42 -35.07 -50.35 7.29
N LEU A 43 -33.79 -50.67 7.51
CA LEU A 43 -33.11 -51.74 6.78
C LEU A 43 -33.66 -53.13 7.12
N ASP A 44 -34.14 -53.33 8.34
CA ASP A 44 -34.66 -54.63 8.80
C ASP A 44 -36.09 -54.87 8.30
N ARG A 45 -36.93 -53.83 8.24
CA ARG A 45 -38.33 -53.92 7.78
C ARG A 45 -38.53 -53.72 6.28
N SER A 46 -37.49 -53.33 5.55
CA SER A 46 -37.59 -52.99 4.13
C SER A 46 -37.84 -54.23 3.28
N MET A 47 -39.01 -54.31 2.65
CA MET A 47 -39.32 -55.38 1.68
C MET A 47 -38.82 -55.01 0.28
N ILE A 48 -38.00 -55.87 -0.33
CA ILE A 48 -37.48 -55.73 -1.69
C ILE A 48 -38.15 -56.74 -2.62
N ARG A 49 -38.49 -56.30 -3.83
CA ARG A 49 -39.11 -57.15 -4.85
C ARG A 49 -38.05 -58.06 -5.48
N ALA A 50 -38.19 -59.38 -5.30
CA ALA A 50 -37.27 -60.38 -5.86
C ALA A 50 -37.71 -60.84 -7.26
N ALA A 51 -39.01 -61.02 -7.45
CA ALA A 51 -39.64 -61.40 -8.71
C ALA A 51 -41.02 -60.72 -8.81
N PRO A 52 -41.71 -60.72 -9.97
CA PRO A 52 -43.03 -60.15 -10.08
C PRO A 52 -44.01 -60.75 -9.05
N GLY A 53 -44.43 -59.95 -8.08
CA GLY A 53 -45.34 -60.34 -7.00
C GLY A 53 -44.68 -60.96 -5.77
N VAL A 54 -43.36 -61.18 -5.77
CA VAL A 54 -42.62 -61.75 -4.64
C VAL A 54 -41.77 -60.68 -3.98
N TYR A 55 -41.99 -60.48 -2.68
CA TYR A 55 -41.24 -59.56 -1.83
C TYR A 55 -40.52 -60.34 -0.73
N VAL A 56 -39.27 -59.99 -0.48
CA VAL A 56 -38.40 -60.60 0.54
C VAL A 56 -37.86 -59.49 1.43
N PRO A 57 -37.77 -59.68 2.76
CA PRO A 57 -37.16 -58.69 3.64
C PRO A 57 -35.68 -58.51 3.29
N LEU A 58 -35.22 -57.26 3.35
CA LEU A 58 -33.84 -56.90 3.03
C LEU A 58 -32.85 -57.61 3.96
N SER A 59 -33.22 -57.82 5.22
CA SER A 59 -32.42 -58.55 6.22
C SER A 59 -32.02 -59.98 5.80
N ASP A 60 -32.83 -60.66 4.97
CA ASP A 60 -32.55 -62.04 4.54
C ASP A 60 -31.51 -62.10 3.41
N ILE A 61 -31.22 -60.96 2.78
CA ILE A 61 -30.37 -60.87 1.58
C ILE A 61 -29.13 -59.98 1.76
N VAL A 62 -29.01 -59.23 2.86
CA VAL A 62 -27.84 -58.39 3.15
C VAL A 62 -27.35 -58.56 4.59
N THR A 63 -26.06 -58.32 4.80
CA THR A 63 -25.47 -58.18 6.13
C THR A 63 -25.19 -56.72 6.39
N VAL A 64 -25.75 -56.17 7.48
CA VAL A 64 -25.55 -54.78 7.88
C VAL A 64 -24.43 -54.71 8.93
N GLU A 65 -23.37 -53.98 8.62
CA GLU A 65 -22.28 -53.69 9.56
C GLU A 65 -22.25 -52.20 9.89
N SER A 66 -22.25 -51.86 11.18
CA SER A 66 -22.05 -50.48 11.64
C SER A 66 -20.57 -50.21 11.85
N ARG A 67 -20.02 -49.22 11.14
CA ARG A 67 -18.63 -48.77 11.28
C ARG A 67 -18.59 -47.26 11.46
N SER A 68 -17.77 -46.76 12.39
CA SER A 68 -17.51 -45.33 12.51
C SER A 68 -16.58 -44.89 11.37
N GLY A 69 -17.08 -44.04 10.48
CA GLY A 69 -16.34 -43.49 9.35
C GLY A 69 -16.23 -41.97 9.43
N PHE A 70 -15.34 -41.39 8.62
CA PHE A 70 -15.29 -39.95 8.46
C PHE A 70 -16.50 -39.49 7.64
N SER A 71 -17.27 -38.52 8.16
CA SER A 71 -18.41 -37.92 7.44
C SER A 71 -17.97 -37.13 6.21
N THR A 72 -16.71 -36.67 6.18
CA THR A 72 -16.14 -35.93 5.05
C THR A 72 -14.66 -36.27 4.90
N VAL A 73 -14.23 -36.55 3.67
CA VAL A 73 -12.82 -36.71 3.32
C VAL A 73 -12.40 -35.51 2.48
N ARG A 74 -11.68 -34.57 3.08
CA ARG A 74 -11.15 -33.42 2.37
C ARG A 74 -9.84 -33.79 1.68
N ARG A 75 -9.71 -33.39 0.42
CA ARG A 75 -8.50 -33.56 -0.36
C ARG A 75 -8.13 -32.25 -1.03
N GLU A 76 -6.84 -31.96 -1.05
CA GLU A 76 -6.26 -30.88 -1.86
C GLU A 76 -5.21 -31.52 -2.77
N ASN A 77 -5.31 -31.26 -4.08
CA ASN A 77 -4.44 -31.85 -5.10
C ASN A 77 -4.35 -33.40 -5.03
N GLY A 78 -5.44 -34.06 -4.60
CA GLY A 78 -5.53 -35.51 -4.51
C GLY A 78 -4.99 -36.13 -3.20
N VAL A 79 -4.37 -35.34 -2.33
CA VAL A 79 -3.85 -35.80 -1.03
C VAL A 79 -4.89 -35.55 0.07
N ARG A 80 -5.02 -36.46 1.04
CA ARG A 80 -5.95 -36.29 2.17
C ARG A 80 -5.41 -35.23 3.12
N THR A 81 -6.19 -34.18 3.35
CA THR A 81 -5.80 -33.05 4.19
C THR A 81 -6.63 -33.01 5.47
N VAL A 82 -6.00 -32.74 6.59
CA VAL A 82 -6.65 -32.41 7.86
C VAL A 82 -6.26 -30.99 8.23
N SER A 83 -7.25 -30.12 8.46
CA SER A 83 -6.98 -28.73 8.82
C SER A 83 -7.18 -28.53 10.31
N VAL A 84 -6.14 -28.01 10.95
CA VAL A 84 -6.14 -27.60 12.35
C VAL A 84 -6.14 -26.08 12.37
N THR A 85 -7.14 -25.49 13.02
CA THR A 85 -7.29 -24.03 13.14
C THR A 85 -7.12 -23.63 14.60
N GLY A 86 -6.61 -22.43 14.82
CA GLY A 86 -6.42 -21.85 16.14
C GLY A 86 -6.42 -20.33 16.05
N GLU A 87 -7.08 -19.70 17.00
CA GLU A 87 -7.18 -18.24 17.09
C GLU A 87 -6.18 -17.73 18.14
N LEU A 88 -5.50 -16.64 17.79
CA LEU A 88 -4.56 -15.93 18.66
C LEU A 88 -5.14 -14.55 18.95
N SER A 89 -5.08 -14.11 20.21
CA SER A 89 -5.49 -12.75 20.57
C SER A 89 -4.65 -11.71 19.83
N GLU A 90 -5.32 -10.72 19.23
CA GLU A 90 -4.71 -9.63 18.45
C GLU A 90 -4.00 -8.58 19.34
N GLU A 91 -4.23 -8.61 20.65
CA GLU A 91 -3.69 -7.62 21.60
C GLU A 91 -2.14 -7.65 21.69
N ASN A 92 -1.51 -8.74 21.24
CA ASN A 92 -0.05 -8.90 21.33
C ASN A 92 0.56 -9.51 20.04
N PRO A 93 0.88 -8.68 19.02
CA PRO A 93 1.44 -9.14 17.75
C PRO A 93 2.83 -9.79 17.89
N ALA A 94 3.60 -9.45 18.92
CA ALA A 94 4.89 -10.07 19.19
C ALA A 94 4.72 -11.54 19.63
N ARG A 95 3.73 -11.83 20.48
CA ARG A 95 3.39 -13.21 20.88
C ARG A 95 2.89 -14.05 19.71
N ALA A 96 2.06 -13.50 18.84
CA ALA A 96 1.57 -14.20 17.66
C ALA A 96 2.74 -14.61 16.74
N THR A 97 3.71 -13.71 16.54
CA THR A 97 4.92 -13.99 15.75
C THR A 97 5.77 -15.10 16.39
N GLU A 98 5.93 -15.08 17.72
CA GLU A 98 6.70 -16.11 18.44
C GLU A 98 6.04 -17.48 18.39
N VAL A 99 4.71 -17.56 18.55
CA VAL A 99 3.97 -18.83 18.42
C VAL A 99 4.10 -19.42 17.02
N GLN A 100 3.96 -18.59 15.98
CA GLN A 100 4.16 -19.03 14.59
C GLN A 100 5.58 -19.56 14.37
N ARG A 101 6.59 -18.88 14.93
CA ARG A 101 7.99 -19.32 14.84
C ARG A 101 8.19 -20.69 15.49
N ILE A 102 7.74 -20.87 16.73
CA ILE A 102 7.86 -22.16 17.44
C ILE A 102 7.11 -23.27 16.67
N LEU A 103 5.93 -22.95 16.12
CA LEU A 103 5.14 -23.91 15.38
C LEU A 103 5.87 -24.36 14.09
N ALA A 104 6.41 -23.41 13.33
CA ALA A 104 7.11 -23.68 12.07
C ALA A 104 8.50 -24.32 12.26
N GLU A 105 9.25 -23.90 13.27
CA GLU A 105 10.65 -24.31 13.46
C GLU A 105 10.80 -25.54 14.36
N GLU A 106 9.90 -25.76 15.33
CA GLU A 106 10.06 -26.81 16.33
C GLU A 106 8.98 -27.89 16.28
N LEU A 107 7.69 -27.50 16.34
CA LEU A 107 6.59 -28.45 16.51
C LEU A 107 6.24 -29.18 15.22
N LEU A 108 5.95 -28.46 14.13
CA LEU A 108 5.52 -29.07 12.87
C LEU A 108 6.61 -29.97 12.26
N PRO A 109 7.90 -29.61 12.23
CA PRO A 109 8.96 -30.51 11.78
C PRO A 109 9.12 -31.77 12.64
N ARG A 110 8.82 -31.71 13.94
CA ARG A 110 8.83 -32.90 14.81
C ARG A 110 7.67 -33.83 14.47
N VAL A 111 6.44 -33.29 14.43
CA VAL A 111 5.24 -34.07 14.09
C VAL A 111 5.34 -34.67 12.68
N ALA A 112 5.87 -33.92 11.71
CA ALA A 112 6.11 -34.39 10.36
C ALA A 112 7.03 -35.61 10.31
N ARG A 113 8.11 -35.60 11.10
CA ARG A 113 9.06 -36.71 11.19
C ARG A 113 8.48 -37.91 11.92
N ASP A 114 7.77 -37.69 13.03
CA ASP A 114 7.24 -38.77 13.86
C ASP A 114 6.11 -39.55 13.18
N PHE A 115 5.31 -38.86 12.36
CA PHE A 115 4.13 -39.45 11.70
C PHE A 115 4.24 -39.56 10.18
N GLY A 116 5.36 -39.12 9.57
CA GLY A 116 5.57 -39.17 8.12
C GLY A 116 4.58 -38.31 7.32
N LEU A 117 4.26 -37.12 7.84
CA LEU A 117 3.26 -36.21 7.29
C LEU A 117 3.94 -34.99 6.65
N ASP A 118 3.40 -34.54 5.52
CA ASP A 118 3.68 -33.20 5.02
C ASP A 118 2.77 -32.18 5.72
N TRP A 119 3.29 -30.98 5.94
CA TRP A 119 2.54 -29.88 6.55
C TRP A 119 2.72 -28.61 5.75
N GLN A 120 1.66 -27.81 5.72
CA GLN A 120 1.67 -26.45 5.21
C GLN A 120 1.09 -25.56 6.29
N LEU A 121 1.88 -24.59 6.74
CA LEU A 121 1.39 -23.57 7.64
C LEU A 121 0.80 -22.44 6.79
N SER A 122 -0.52 -22.32 6.82
CA SER A 122 -1.24 -21.16 6.30
C SER A 122 -1.68 -20.32 7.48
N GLY A 123 -1.38 -19.03 7.44
CA GLY A 123 -1.71 -18.10 8.51
C GLY A 123 -2.09 -16.77 7.89
N GLN A 124 -3.30 -16.29 8.19
CA GLN A 124 -3.81 -15.03 7.63
C GLN A 124 -2.82 -13.88 7.81
N ALA A 125 -2.10 -13.83 8.93
CA ALA A 125 -1.09 -12.79 9.19
C ALA A 125 0.21 -12.95 8.37
N ALA A 126 0.64 -14.17 8.05
CA ALA A 126 1.83 -14.42 7.22
C ALA A 126 1.51 -14.15 5.74
N ASP A 127 0.36 -14.64 5.27
CA ASP A 127 -0.16 -14.38 3.94
C ASP A 127 -0.39 -12.88 3.73
N GLU A 128 -0.95 -12.17 4.72
CA GLU A 128 -1.10 -10.70 4.67
C GLU A 128 0.26 -10.00 4.60
N ARG A 129 1.28 -10.42 5.37
CA ARG A 129 2.62 -9.79 5.31
C ARG A 129 3.31 -10.03 3.97
N GLU A 130 3.27 -11.24 3.45
CA GLU A 130 3.84 -11.56 2.14
C GLU A 130 3.13 -10.77 1.04
N PHE A 131 1.80 -10.68 1.13
CA PHE A 131 1.00 -9.88 0.23
C PHE A 131 1.34 -8.38 0.33
N LEU A 132 1.40 -7.81 1.54
CA LEU A 132 1.73 -6.41 1.77
C LEU A 132 3.13 -6.07 1.23
N ASN A 133 4.11 -6.97 1.38
CA ASN A 133 5.43 -6.82 0.79
C ASN A 133 5.35 -6.80 -0.75
N GLY A 134 4.57 -7.70 -1.35
CA GLY A 134 4.29 -7.70 -2.79
C GLY A 134 3.62 -6.41 -3.27
N ALA A 135 2.66 -5.90 -2.50
CA ALA A 135 1.94 -4.66 -2.78
C ALA A 135 2.85 -3.42 -2.65
N LEU A 136 3.74 -3.39 -1.66
CA LEU A 136 4.76 -2.35 -1.52
C LEU A 136 5.75 -2.37 -2.69
N LEU A 137 6.19 -3.54 -3.13
CA LEU A 137 7.00 -3.68 -4.34
C LEU A 137 6.25 -3.16 -5.56
N ALA A 138 4.98 -3.53 -5.73
CA ALA A 138 4.13 -3.04 -6.81
C ALA A 138 3.98 -1.51 -6.78
N LEU A 139 3.80 -0.92 -5.59
CA LEU A 139 3.76 0.52 -5.40
C LEU A 139 5.08 1.18 -5.83
N ILE A 140 6.22 0.66 -5.39
CA ILE A 140 7.55 1.19 -5.76
C ILE A 140 7.78 1.10 -7.27
N LEU A 141 7.49 -0.05 -7.89
CA LEU A 141 7.63 -0.23 -9.34
C LEU A 141 6.68 0.69 -10.12
N CYS A 142 5.44 0.87 -9.63
CA CYS A 142 4.47 1.79 -10.20
C CYS A 142 4.96 3.25 -10.12
N LEU A 143 5.40 3.70 -8.94
CA LEU A 143 5.98 5.04 -8.75
C LEU A 143 7.23 5.25 -9.60
N GLY A 144 8.09 4.23 -9.74
CA GLY A 144 9.24 4.26 -10.64
C GLY A 144 8.85 4.38 -12.11
N GLY A 145 7.83 3.64 -12.56
CA GLY A 145 7.28 3.73 -13.92
C GLY A 145 6.66 5.09 -14.20
N ILE A 146 5.90 5.64 -13.25
CA ILE A 146 5.34 7.00 -13.30
C ILE A 146 6.49 8.01 -13.42
N TYR A 147 7.51 7.92 -12.56
CA TYR A 147 8.66 8.82 -12.59
C TYR A 147 9.33 8.85 -13.96
N LEU A 148 9.64 7.67 -14.53
CA LEU A 148 10.28 7.55 -15.83
C LEU A 148 9.40 8.14 -16.95
N THR A 149 8.09 7.89 -16.89
CA THR A 149 7.12 8.43 -17.84
C THR A 149 7.06 9.97 -17.75
N LEU A 150 7.03 10.52 -16.54
CA LEU A 150 7.05 11.97 -16.34
C LEU A 150 8.37 12.58 -16.78
N ALA A 151 9.50 11.93 -16.49
CA ALA A 151 10.82 12.40 -16.92
C ALA A 151 10.91 12.48 -18.44
N TRP A 152 10.31 11.50 -19.13
CA TRP A 152 10.15 11.50 -20.58
C TRP A 152 9.26 12.65 -21.07
N ILE A 153 8.05 12.80 -20.53
CA ILE A 153 7.09 13.85 -20.93
C ILE A 153 7.65 15.25 -20.71
N PHE A 154 8.27 15.49 -19.55
CA PHE A 154 8.81 16.80 -19.21
C PHE A 154 10.18 17.07 -19.82
N ALA A 155 10.87 16.06 -20.38
CA ALA A 155 12.27 16.13 -20.79
C ALA A 155 13.21 16.69 -19.70
N HIS A 156 12.86 16.49 -18.43
CA HIS A 156 13.57 17.00 -17.26
C HIS A 156 13.46 16.04 -16.08
N TRP A 157 14.55 15.82 -15.36
CA TRP A 157 14.62 14.89 -14.23
C TRP A 157 14.08 15.45 -12.90
N THR A 158 14.08 16.78 -12.73
CA THR A 158 13.66 17.43 -11.47
C THR A 158 12.16 17.74 -11.40
N ARG A 159 11.52 18.02 -12.54
CA ARG A 159 10.07 18.30 -12.60
C ARG A 159 9.21 17.13 -12.12
N PRO A 160 9.49 15.86 -12.50
CA PRO A 160 8.78 14.70 -11.96
C PRO A 160 8.82 14.61 -10.44
N LEU A 161 9.94 14.97 -9.81
CA LEU A 161 10.06 14.94 -8.34
C LEU A 161 9.11 15.93 -7.67
N VAL A 162 8.91 17.11 -8.25
CA VAL A 162 7.93 18.09 -7.73
C VAL A 162 6.52 17.53 -7.85
N VAL A 163 6.18 16.91 -8.98
CA VAL A 163 4.86 16.29 -9.19
C VAL A 163 4.64 15.13 -8.22
N MET A 164 5.64 14.27 -8.02
CA MET A 164 5.53 13.12 -7.11
C MET A 164 5.58 13.49 -5.63
N SER A 165 6.15 14.64 -5.28
CA SER A 165 6.19 15.14 -3.90
C SER A 165 4.81 15.33 -3.29
N VAL A 166 3.74 15.34 -4.12
CA VAL A 166 2.35 15.48 -3.66
C VAL A 166 1.78 14.17 -3.10
N ILE A 167 2.34 13.02 -3.46
CA ILE A 167 1.83 11.70 -3.05
C ILE A 167 1.84 11.52 -1.53
N PRO A 168 2.93 11.85 -0.79
CA PRO A 168 2.92 11.82 0.67
C PRO A 168 1.81 12.67 1.30
N PHE A 169 1.43 13.80 0.68
CA PHE A 169 0.36 14.65 1.17
C PHE A 169 -1.03 14.03 0.96
N GLY A 170 -1.25 13.34 -0.17
CA GLY A 170 -2.45 12.52 -0.38
C GLY A 170 -2.55 11.37 0.62
N LEU A 171 -1.41 10.75 0.97
CA LEU A 171 -1.34 9.69 1.99
C LEU A 171 -1.78 10.20 3.37
N VAL A 172 -1.44 11.43 3.76
CA VAL A 172 -1.94 12.03 5.02
C VAL A 172 -3.47 12.07 5.02
N GLY A 173 -4.09 12.45 3.89
CA GLY A 173 -5.54 12.42 3.70
C GLY A 173 -6.11 11.02 3.85
N ALA A 174 -5.52 10.02 3.20
CA ALA A 174 -5.94 8.63 3.31
C ALA A 174 -5.86 8.10 4.74
N ILE A 175 -4.73 8.33 5.43
CA ILE A 175 -4.54 7.91 6.84
C ILE A 175 -5.62 8.55 7.72
N PHE A 176 -5.88 9.84 7.53
CA PHE A 176 -6.95 10.54 8.24
C PHE A 176 -8.33 9.92 7.96
N GLY A 177 -8.64 9.58 6.71
CA GLY A 177 -9.88 8.90 6.35
C GLY A 177 -10.04 7.53 7.01
N HIS A 178 -8.99 6.71 6.99
CA HIS A 178 -8.98 5.41 7.64
C HIS A 178 -9.22 5.52 9.14
N TRP A 179 -8.62 6.52 9.78
CA TRP A 179 -8.84 6.82 11.19
C TRP A 179 -10.28 7.29 11.49
N VAL A 180 -10.86 8.14 10.64
CA VAL A 180 -12.25 8.62 10.80
C VAL A 180 -13.28 7.48 10.66
N TRP A 181 -13.02 6.52 9.78
CA TRP A 181 -13.93 5.40 9.52
C TRP A 181 -13.64 4.15 10.36
N ASP A 182 -12.59 4.18 11.19
CA ASP A 182 -12.11 3.05 11.99
C ASP A 182 -11.88 1.78 11.14
N VAL A 183 -11.33 1.97 9.94
CA VAL A 183 -10.99 0.88 9.02
C VAL A 183 -9.47 0.76 8.93
N PRO A 184 -8.88 -0.39 9.29
CA PRO A 184 -7.44 -0.57 9.21
C PRO A 184 -6.94 -0.45 7.77
N LEU A 185 -5.70 0.00 7.61
CA LEU A 185 -5.02 -0.06 6.33
C LEU A 185 -4.81 -1.52 5.95
N SER A 186 -5.27 -1.87 4.75
CA SER A 186 -5.21 -3.22 4.19
C SER A 186 -4.62 -3.20 2.79
N MET A 187 -4.44 -4.39 2.21
CA MET A 187 -4.18 -4.57 0.77
C MET A 187 -5.00 -3.61 -0.12
N PHE A 188 -6.31 -3.56 0.10
CA PHE A 188 -7.23 -2.75 -0.70
C PHE A 188 -6.97 -1.24 -0.56
N SER A 189 -6.39 -0.82 0.57
CA SER A 189 -5.97 0.57 0.79
C SER A 189 -4.75 0.91 -0.09
N ILE A 190 -3.81 -0.03 -0.28
CA ILE A 190 -2.66 0.16 -1.19
C ILE A 190 -3.12 0.29 -2.64
N VAL A 191 -4.08 -0.52 -3.07
CA VAL A 191 -4.69 -0.38 -4.42
C VAL A 191 -5.33 1.00 -4.56
N GLY A 192 -6.05 1.46 -3.53
CA GLY A 192 -6.59 2.81 -3.48
C GLY A 192 -5.51 3.89 -3.56
N LEU A 193 -4.36 3.68 -2.91
CA LEU A 193 -3.23 4.63 -2.92
C LEU A 193 -2.60 4.74 -4.31
N ILE A 194 -2.45 3.61 -5.03
CA ILE A 194 -1.97 3.60 -6.42
C ILE A 194 -2.93 4.38 -7.32
N GLY A 195 -4.24 4.12 -7.21
CA GLY A 195 -5.27 4.82 -7.97
C GLY A 195 -5.31 6.32 -7.66
N MET A 196 -5.30 6.68 -6.37
CA MET A 196 -5.28 8.06 -5.89
C MET A 196 -4.05 8.81 -6.41
N SER A 197 -2.87 8.17 -6.36
CA SER A 197 -1.62 8.75 -6.86
C SER A 197 -1.74 9.15 -8.32
N GLY A 198 -2.30 8.29 -9.17
CA GLY A 198 -2.50 8.60 -10.59
C GLY A 198 -3.36 9.84 -10.82
N ILE A 199 -4.48 9.97 -10.10
CA ILE A 199 -5.38 11.11 -10.23
C ILE A 199 -4.72 12.39 -9.72
N ILE A 200 -4.07 12.37 -8.56
CA ILE A 200 -3.35 13.53 -7.99
C ILE A 200 -2.18 13.96 -8.90
N ILE A 201 -1.48 12.99 -9.49
CA ILE A 201 -0.40 13.25 -10.44
C ILE A 201 -0.93 13.96 -11.67
N ASN A 202 -2.07 13.53 -12.23
CA ASN A 202 -2.68 14.18 -13.38
C ASN A 202 -2.95 15.68 -13.12
N ASP A 203 -3.56 16.00 -11.98
CA ASP A 203 -3.85 17.39 -11.61
C ASP A 203 -2.56 18.21 -11.44
N SER A 204 -1.53 17.61 -10.86
CA SER A 204 -0.22 18.23 -10.66
C SER A 204 0.55 18.44 -11.98
N ILE A 205 0.47 17.51 -12.94
CA ILE A 205 1.10 17.65 -14.26
C ILE A 205 0.54 18.87 -14.98
N VAL A 206 -0.79 19.00 -15.02
CA VAL A 206 -1.47 20.09 -15.72
C VAL A 206 -1.16 21.43 -15.07
N LEU A 207 -1.08 21.49 -13.73
CA LEU A 207 -0.66 22.71 -13.02
C LEU A 207 0.79 23.09 -13.34
N VAL A 208 1.72 22.14 -13.19
CA VAL A 208 3.15 22.39 -13.43
C VAL A 208 3.43 22.79 -14.88
N SER A 209 2.76 22.15 -15.86
CA SER A 209 2.93 22.49 -17.28
C SER A 209 2.40 23.89 -17.61
N THR A 210 1.25 24.26 -17.06
CA THR A 210 0.67 25.61 -17.22
C THR A 210 1.60 26.67 -16.64
N VAL A 211 2.12 26.44 -15.44
CA VAL A 211 3.10 27.35 -14.80
C VAL A 211 4.38 27.44 -15.63
N ASP A 212 4.89 26.32 -16.15
CA ASP A 212 6.10 26.33 -17.00
C ASP A 212 5.88 27.15 -18.27
N GLU A 213 4.75 26.98 -18.93
CA GLU A 213 4.39 27.75 -20.13
C GLU A 213 4.32 29.26 -19.83
N TYR A 214 3.62 29.64 -18.77
CA TYR A 214 3.44 31.06 -18.40
C TYR A 214 4.75 31.70 -17.93
N SER A 215 5.61 30.91 -17.27
CA SER A 215 6.90 31.40 -16.74
C SER A 215 7.83 31.90 -17.85
N ARG A 216 7.70 31.36 -19.07
CA ARG A 216 8.47 31.78 -20.26
C ARG A 216 8.16 33.21 -20.70
N ARG A 217 6.97 33.72 -20.35
CA ARG A 217 6.49 35.05 -20.80
C ARG A 217 6.41 36.08 -19.69
N ARG A 218 6.07 35.69 -18.46
CA ARG A 218 5.70 36.63 -17.38
C ARG A 218 6.53 36.50 -16.09
N GLY A 219 7.59 35.68 -16.10
CA GLY A 219 8.35 35.37 -14.89
C GLY A 219 7.61 34.40 -13.97
N LEU A 220 8.34 33.81 -13.02
CA LEU A 220 7.85 32.63 -12.28
C LEU A 220 6.67 32.93 -11.34
N VAL A 221 6.75 34.00 -10.53
CA VAL A 221 5.72 34.29 -9.53
C VAL A 221 4.37 34.65 -10.17
N PRO A 222 4.32 35.54 -11.19
CA PRO A 222 3.07 35.78 -11.92
C PRO A 222 2.53 34.53 -12.61
N ALA A 223 3.42 33.70 -13.18
CA ALA A 223 3.02 32.44 -13.81
C ALA A 223 2.41 31.42 -12.84
N ILE A 224 2.92 31.37 -11.61
CA ILE A 224 2.35 30.53 -10.54
C ILE A 224 0.94 31.01 -10.19
N ILE A 225 0.74 32.31 -9.99
CA ILE A 225 -0.57 32.88 -9.63
C ILE A 225 -1.59 32.65 -10.74
N ASP A 226 -1.24 32.98 -11.98
CA ASP A 226 -2.09 32.78 -13.16
C ASP A 226 -2.41 31.28 -13.34
N GLY A 227 -1.38 30.42 -13.25
CA GLY A 227 -1.53 28.98 -13.40
C GLY A 227 -2.45 28.36 -12.34
N VAL A 228 -2.30 28.72 -11.07
CA VAL A 228 -3.18 28.21 -9.99
C VAL A 228 -4.61 28.70 -10.20
N THR A 229 -4.79 29.98 -10.54
CA THR A 229 -6.12 30.57 -10.74
C THR A 229 -6.88 29.88 -11.89
N ASP A 230 -6.20 29.62 -13.01
CA ASP A 230 -6.80 28.97 -14.17
C ASP A 230 -7.05 27.47 -13.96
N ARG A 231 -6.26 26.81 -13.10
CA ARG A 231 -6.39 25.38 -12.83
C ARG A 231 -7.26 25.05 -11.63
N PHE A 232 -7.57 26.01 -10.78
CA PHE A 232 -8.42 25.82 -9.60
C PHE A 232 -9.76 25.15 -9.95
N ARG A 233 -10.51 25.71 -10.94
CA ARG A 233 -11.82 25.18 -11.32
C ARG A 233 -11.75 23.77 -11.90
N PRO A 234 -10.88 23.46 -12.88
CA PRO A 234 -10.72 22.09 -13.39
C PRO A 234 -10.39 21.07 -12.31
N VAL A 235 -9.40 21.37 -11.44
CA VAL A 235 -8.93 20.45 -10.38
C VAL A 235 -9.99 20.23 -9.30
N LEU A 236 -10.76 21.28 -8.99
CA LEU A 236 -11.91 21.17 -8.09
C LEU A 236 -12.97 20.24 -8.67
N LEU A 237 -13.30 20.40 -9.95
CA LEU A 237 -14.38 19.64 -10.58
C LEU A 237 -14.02 18.15 -10.69
N THR A 238 -12.79 17.80 -11.04
CA THR A 238 -12.32 16.40 -11.08
C THR A 238 -12.35 15.76 -9.70
N THR A 239 -11.86 16.46 -8.68
CA THR A 239 -11.86 16.00 -7.29
C THR A 239 -13.28 15.78 -6.79
N VAL A 240 -14.15 16.80 -6.92
CA VAL A 240 -15.54 16.73 -6.46
C VAL A 240 -16.31 15.62 -7.17
N THR A 241 -16.14 15.48 -8.48
CA THR A 241 -16.83 14.41 -9.25
C THR A 241 -16.41 13.02 -8.77
N THR A 242 -15.12 12.82 -8.52
CA THR A 242 -14.59 11.53 -8.04
C THR A 242 -15.04 11.25 -6.60
N VAL A 243 -14.91 12.23 -5.72
CA VAL A 243 -15.31 12.13 -4.31
C VAL A 243 -16.80 11.86 -4.20
N LEU A 244 -17.66 12.63 -4.88
CA LEU A 244 -19.11 12.43 -4.83
C LEU A 244 -19.55 11.15 -5.54
N GLY A 245 -18.85 10.72 -6.59
CA GLY A 245 -19.14 9.45 -7.28
C GLY A 245 -18.84 8.22 -6.43
N LEU A 246 -17.78 8.28 -5.60
CA LEU A 246 -17.38 7.18 -4.73
C LEU A 246 -17.97 7.26 -3.31
N ALA A 247 -18.40 8.45 -2.87
CA ALA A 247 -18.95 8.64 -1.52
C ALA A 247 -20.12 7.71 -1.16
N PRO A 248 -21.07 7.37 -2.06
CA PRO A 248 -22.15 6.44 -1.73
C PRO A 248 -21.65 5.06 -1.30
N LEU A 249 -20.53 4.59 -1.87
CA LEU A 249 -19.95 3.29 -1.54
C LEU A 249 -19.42 3.21 -0.10
N LEU A 250 -19.16 4.35 0.56
CA LEU A 250 -18.76 4.39 1.97
C LEU A 250 -19.90 3.95 2.92
N TYR A 251 -21.15 4.15 2.50
CA TYR A 251 -22.35 3.85 3.28
C TYR A 251 -23.01 2.52 2.90
N GLU A 252 -22.52 1.87 1.85
CA GLU A 252 -23.02 0.58 1.40
C GLU A 252 -22.63 -0.52 2.41
N ARG A 253 -23.59 -1.41 2.72
CA ARG A 253 -23.42 -2.48 3.73
C ARG A 253 -23.49 -3.88 3.13
N SER A 254 -23.64 -4.00 1.81
CA SER A 254 -23.57 -5.30 1.15
C SER A 254 -22.18 -5.93 1.33
N SER A 255 -22.15 -7.25 1.59
CA SER A 255 -20.90 -8.01 1.73
C SER A 255 -20.02 -7.96 0.47
N GLN A 256 -20.62 -7.68 -0.68
CA GLN A 256 -19.93 -7.49 -1.97
C GLN A 256 -19.28 -6.11 -2.11
N ALA A 257 -19.66 -5.11 -1.32
CA ALA A 257 -19.05 -3.77 -1.33
C ALA A 257 -18.08 -3.56 -0.15
N GLU A 258 -18.24 -4.34 0.92
CA GLU A 258 -17.47 -4.19 2.15
C GLU A 258 -15.95 -4.33 1.94
N PHE A 259 -15.51 -5.26 1.10
CA PHE A 259 -14.08 -5.42 0.79
C PHE A 259 -13.48 -4.24 -0.01
N LEU A 260 -14.30 -3.45 -0.72
CA LEU A 260 -13.88 -2.26 -1.46
C LEU A 260 -13.81 -1.00 -0.58
N LYS A 261 -14.44 -1.04 0.59
CA LYS A 261 -14.51 0.11 1.51
C LYS A 261 -13.13 0.72 1.83
N PRO A 262 -12.07 -0.07 2.15
CA PRO A 262 -10.73 0.48 2.37
C PRO A 262 -10.18 1.24 1.15
N THR A 263 -10.39 0.72 -0.07
CA THR A 263 -9.99 1.40 -1.32
C THR A 263 -10.72 2.72 -1.49
N VAL A 264 -12.03 2.73 -1.24
CA VAL A 264 -12.88 3.91 -1.39
C VAL A 264 -12.51 4.99 -0.37
N ILE A 265 -12.28 4.62 0.89
CA ILE A 265 -11.83 5.56 1.94
C ILE A 265 -10.53 6.23 1.52
N THR A 266 -9.54 5.44 1.09
CA THR A 266 -8.26 5.94 0.61
C THR A 266 -8.45 6.96 -0.52
N LEU A 267 -9.26 6.64 -1.53
CA LEU A 267 -9.53 7.54 -2.66
C LEU A 267 -10.22 8.81 -2.20
N VAL A 268 -11.38 8.72 -1.53
CA VAL A 268 -12.20 9.87 -1.17
C VAL A 268 -11.44 10.87 -0.30
N TYR A 269 -10.81 10.39 0.77
CA TYR A 269 -10.11 11.27 1.71
C TYR A 269 -8.75 11.71 1.16
N GLY A 270 -8.03 10.83 0.47
CA GLY A 270 -6.75 11.16 -0.13
C GLY A 270 -6.86 12.20 -1.24
N LEU A 271 -7.89 12.11 -2.09
CA LEU A 271 -8.19 13.12 -3.11
C LEU A 271 -8.73 14.41 -2.52
N GLY A 272 -9.67 14.33 -1.55
CA GLY A 272 -10.25 15.50 -0.91
C GLY A 272 -9.20 16.40 -0.24
N PHE A 273 -8.34 15.80 0.60
CA PHE A 273 -7.21 16.52 1.21
C PHE A 273 -6.11 16.83 0.20
N GLY A 274 -5.84 15.89 -0.70
CA GLY A 274 -4.82 16.01 -1.75
C GLY A 274 -5.04 17.23 -2.62
N MET A 275 -6.27 17.51 -3.06
CA MET A 275 -6.61 18.68 -3.88
C MET A 275 -6.18 20.00 -3.22
N VAL A 276 -6.53 20.19 -1.94
CA VAL A 276 -6.20 21.40 -1.19
C VAL A 276 -4.68 21.53 -1.04
N LEU A 277 -4.01 20.42 -0.74
CA LEU A 277 -2.56 20.39 -0.58
C LEU A 277 -1.84 20.59 -1.92
N VAL A 278 -2.31 20.02 -3.03
CA VAL A 278 -1.75 20.22 -4.38
C VAL A 278 -1.73 21.71 -4.73
N LEU A 279 -2.87 22.39 -4.57
CA LEU A 279 -3.03 23.79 -4.99
C LEU A 279 -2.23 24.79 -4.15
N ILE A 280 -1.78 24.39 -2.96
CA ILE A 280 -0.95 25.24 -2.08
C ILE A 280 0.52 24.81 -2.13
N VAL A 281 0.79 23.53 -1.94
CA VAL A 281 2.13 22.97 -1.78
C VAL A 281 2.88 22.91 -3.11
N VAL A 282 2.24 22.54 -4.22
CA VAL A 282 2.93 22.47 -5.53
C VAL A 282 3.45 23.85 -5.96
N PRO A 283 2.65 24.92 -5.93
CA PRO A 283 3.13 26.29 -6.17
C PRO A 283 4.30 26.70 -5.27
N ALA A 284 4.21 26.40 -3.97
CA ALA A 284 5.25 26.72 -3.01
C ALA A 284 6.56 25.97 -3.32
N LEU A 285 6.47 24.69 -3.71
CA LEU A 285 7.62 23.88 -4.10
C LEU A 285 8.25 24.37 -5.41
N LEU A 286 7.45 24.79 -6.39
CA LEU A 286 7.96 25.39 -7.63
C LEU A 286 8.73 26.70 -7.35
N ALA A 287 8.21 27.55 -6.47
CA ALA A 287 8.89 28.77 -6.04
C ALA A 287 10.19 28.45 -5.29
N ALA A 288 10.15 27.52 -4.33
CA ALA A 288 11.32 27.09 -3.56
C ALA A 288 12.41 26.47 -4.45
N GLN A 289 12.03 25.63 -5.42
CA GLN A 289 12.95 25.06 -6.39
C GLN A 289 13.68 26.16 -7.17
N ALA A 290 12.97 27.21 -7.57
CA ALA A 290 13.58 28.32 -8.30
C ALA A 290 14.54 29.13 -7.43
N ASP A 291 14.20 29.41 -6.18
CA ASP A 291 15.09 30.11 -5.26
C ASP A 291 16.37 29.32 -4.97
N VAL A 292 16.25 28.01 -4.75
CA VAL A 292 17.40 27.09 -4.61
C VAL A 292 18.25 27.10 -5.88
N SER A 293 17.63 27.06 -7.07
CA SER A 293 18.36 27.10 -8.34
C SER A 293 19.14 28.41 -8.52
N ARG A 294 18.55 29.55 -8.13
CA ARG A 294 19.19 30.87 -8.19
C ARG A 294 20.36 30.96 -7.22
N ALA A 295 20.19 30.46 -6.00
CA ALA A 295 21.27 30.39 -5.01
C ALA A 295 22.44 29.53 -5.52
N PHE A 296 22.17 28.37 -6.11
CA PHE A 296 23.19 27.49 -6.69
C PHE A 296 23.92 28.14 -7.88
N VAL A 297 23.19 28.81 -8.78
CA VAL A 297 23.80 29.53 -9.92
C VAL A 297 24.63 30.72 -9.42
N ALA A 298 24.18 31.45 -8.41
CA ALA A 298 24.93 32.56 -7.81
C ALA A 298 26.23 32.05 -7.17
N LEU A 299 26.17 30.95 -6.42
CA LEU A 299 27.32 30.28 -5.83
C LEU A 299 28.30 29.79 -6.90
N ARG A 300 27.81 29.12 -7.95
CA ARG A 300 28.64 28.65 -9.07
C ARG A 300 29.31 29.81 -9.82
N ARG A 301 28.61 30.93 -10.03
CA ARG A 301 29.17 32.15 -10.65
C ARG A 301 30.21 32.82 -9.75
N PHE A 302 30.00 32.82 -8.44
CA PHE A 302 30.97 33.31 -7.46
C PHE A 302 32.25 32.46 -7.46
N LEU A 303 32.12 31.14 -7.56
CA LEU A 303 33.24 30.20 -7.63
C LEU A 303 34.02 30.27 -8.97
N ARG A 304 33.33 30.54 -10.10
CA ARG A 304 33.93 30.55 -11.45
C ARG A 304 34.59 31.86 -11.89
N ARG A 305 34.30 33.03 -11.28
CA ARG A 305 34.92 34.29 -11.72
C ARG A 305 36.42 34.31 -11.40
N GLY A 306 37.29 34.24 -12.40
CA GLY A 306 38.74 34.39 -12.25
C GLY A 306 39.12 35.75 -11.65
N GLY A 307 39.88 35.75 -10.56
CA GLY A 307 40.43 36.96 -9.95
C GLY A 307 41.56 36.60 -8.99
N ALA A 308 42.70 37.26 -9.13
CA ALA A 308 43.87 37.10 -8.27
C ALA A 308 43.71 37.90 -6.95
N GLY A 309 44.35 37.43 -5.88
CA GLY A 309 44.38 38.08 -4.55
C GLY A 309 43.53 37.41 -3.45
N PRO A 310 43.35 38.05 -2.28
CA PRO A 310 42.69 37.48 -1.07
C PRO A 310 41.25 36.99 -1.30
N ARG A 311 40.62 37.42 -2.39
CA ARG A 311 39.32 36.94 -2.86
C ARG A 311 39.34 35.46 -3.30
N ARG A 312 40.50 34.86 -3.60
CA ARG A 312 40.62 33.41 -3.88
C ARG A 312 40.44 32.55 -2.62
N VAL A 313 41.05 32.98 -1.50
CA VAL A 313 40.95 32.26 -0.21
C VAL A 313 39.52 32.31 0.31
N LEU A 314 38.86 33.47 0.22
CA LEU A 314 37.44 33.60 0.55
C LEU A 314 36.56 32.66 -0.30
N ARG A 315 36.82 32.54 -1.61
CA ARG A 315 36.06 31.63 -2.48
C ARG A 315 36.29 30.17 -2.18
N ALA A 316 37.53 29.78 -1.88
CA ALA A 316 37.86 28.43 -1.44
C ALA A 316 37.16 28.09 -0.12
N ALA A 317 37.14 29.04 0.84
CA ALA A 317 36.44 28.89 2.11
C ALA A 317 34.91 28.79 1.93
N VAL A 318 34.31 29.67 1.13
CA VAL A 318 32.86 29.64 0.82
C VAL A 318 32.49 28.36 0.06
N GLY A 319 33.32 27.90 -0.88
CA GLY A 319 33.12 26.67 -1.63
C GLY A 319 33.21 25.43 -0.74
N ALA A 320 34.26 25.33 0.09
CA ALA A 320 34.43 24.24 1.05
C ALA A 320 33.26 24.21 2.05
N MET A 321 32.83 25.38 2.53
CA MET A 321 31.75 25.50 3.50
C MET A 321 30.37 25.19 2.90
N ALA A 322 30.12 25.54 1.63
CA ALA A 322 28.91 25.10 0.92
C ALA A 322 28.88 23.59 0.65
N VAL A 323 30.04 22.99 0.34
CA VAL A 323 30.17 21.53 0.20
C VAL A 323 29.92 20.84 1.54
N LEU A 324 30.51 21.33 2.63
CA LEU A 324 30.25 20.83 3.99
C LEU A 324 28.76 20.95 4.35
N ALA A 325 28.14 22.10 4.08
CA ALA A 325 26.74 22.38 4.40
C ALA A 325 25.76 21.47 3.62
N LEU A 326 26.09 21.05 2.40
CA LEU A 326 25.29 20.10 1.62
C LEU A 326 25.61 18.63 1.93
N ALA A 327 26.86 18.31 2.24
CA ALA A 327 27.32 16.94 2.47
C ALA A 327 26.99 16.43 3.88
N LEU A 328 27.03 17.27 4.91
CA LEU A 328 26.74 16.85 6.30
C LEU A 328 25.30 16.35 6.50
N PRO A 329 24.26 17.06 6.04
CA PRO A 329 22.87 16.60 6.20
C PRO A 329 22.62 15.30 5.45
N LEU A 330 23.21 15.17 4.25
CA LEU A 330 23.12 13.96 3.44
C LEU A 330 23.82 12.78 4.12
N TRP A 331 25.02 12.99 4.68
CA TRP A 331 25.75 11.98 5.44
C TRP A 331 24.97 11.55 6.69
N ALA A 332 24.44 12.51 7.46
CA ALA A 332 23.64 12.25 8.64
C ALA A 332 22.35 11.49 8.32
N ALA A 333 21.70 11.80 7.18
CA ALA A 333 20.50 11.10 6.72
C ALA A 333 20.78 9.65 6.27
N VAL A 334 21.94 9.38 5.66
CA VAL A 334 22.30 8.04 5.17
C VAL A 334 22.87 7.15 6.28
N THR A 335 23.69 7.70 7.17
CA THR A 335 24.45 6.90 8.15
C THR A 335 23.86 6.95 9.56
N GLY A 336 22.93 7.88 9.84
CA GLY A 336 22.39 8.09 11.17
C GLY A 336 23.43 8.58 12.19
N ALA A 337 24.61 9.04 11.76
CA ALA A 337 25.68 9.52 12.63
C ALA A 337 26.40 10.75 12.04
N LEU A 338 26.98 11.57 12.91
CA LEU A 338 27.86 12.65 12.50
C LEU A 338 29.27 12.12 12.21
N PRO A 339 30.02 12.70 11.24
CA PRO A 339 31.38 12.29 10.97
C PRO A 339 32.30 12.43 12.20
N GLY A 340 33.13 11.41 12.49
CA GLY A 340 33.95 11.37 13.71
C GLY A 340 34.94 12.53 13.87
N TRP A 341 35.44 13.09 12.76
CA TRP A 341 36.31 14.27 12.79
C TRP A 341 35.56 15.54 13.26
N LEU A 342 34.24 15.61 13.04
CA LEU A 342 33.40 16.72 13.48
C LEU A 342 33.11 16.63 14.98
N LEU A 343 32.87 15.42 15.48
CA LEU A 343 32.70 15.14 16.91
C LEU A 343 34.00 15.38 17.70
N ALA A 344 35.16 15.13 17.08
CA ALA A 344 36.47 15.45 17.67
C ALA A 344 36.71 16.96 17.81
N LEU A 345 36.20 17.76 16.86
CA LEU A 345 36.31 19.23 16.90
C LEU A 345 35.33 19.85 17.90
N TRP A 346 34.15 19.25 18.09
CA TRP A 346 33.14 19.75 18.99
C TRP A 346 32.39 18.61 19.70
N PRO A 347 32.93 18.16 20.85
CA PRO A 347 32.40 17.00 21.60
C PRO A 347 30.94 17.16 22.04
N GLY A 348 30.48 18.41 22.25
CA GLY A 348 29.12 18.75 22.64
C GLY A 348 28.03 18.38 21.63
N LEU A 349 28.37 18.07 20.37
CA LEU A 349 27.38 17.59 19.39
C LEU A 349 26.89 16.17 19.65
N SER A 350 27.61 15.38 20.45
CA SER A 350 27.21 14.02 20.82
C SER A 350 25.97 13.97 21.73
N ALA A 351 25.64 15.07 22.40
CA ALA A 351 24.49 15.18 23.31
C ALA A 351 23.18 15.54 22.59
N LEU A 352 23.24 15.89 21.30
CA LEU A 352 22.07 16.30 20.51
C LEU A 352 21.63 15.18 19.58
N SER A 353 20.32 15.08 19.32
CA SER A 353 19.80 14.20 18.28
C SER A 353 20.42 14.57 16.92
N VAL A 354 20.85 13.57 16.16
CA VAL A 354 21.55 13.69 14.86
C VAL A 354 20.95 14.74 13.91
N PRO A 355 19.62 14.82 13.70
CA PRO A 355 19.04 15.86 12.82
C PRO A 355 19.22 17.28 13.37
N VAL A 356 19.06 17.48 14.68
CA VAL A 356 19.25 18.79 15.34
C VAL A 356 20.71 19.22 15.27
N ALA A 357 21.62 18.27 15.51
CA ALA A 357 23.05 18.48 15.45
C ALA A 357 23.52 18.86 14.02
N ALA A 358 22.99 18.19 12.99
CA ALA A 358 23.27 18.51 11.59
C ALA A 358 22.77 19.90 11.16
N VAL A 359 21.56 20.29 11.60
CA VAL A 359 21.02 21.64 11.34
C VAL A 359 21.83 22.72 12.06
N GLY A 360 22.25 22.47 13.31
CA GLY A 360 23.09 23.41 14.07
C GLY A 360 24.42 23.71 13.38
N VAL A 361 25.10 22.68 12.86
CA VAL A 361 26.37 22.85 12.11
C VAL A 361 26.14 23.59 10.80
N PHE A 362 25.04 23.30 10.11
CA PHE A 362 24.65 24.01 8.89
C PHE A 362 24.46 25.52 9.14
N VAL A 363 23.75 25.88 10.20
CA VAL A 363 23.50 27.29 10.56
C VAL A 363 24.81 28.00 10.93
N LEU A 364 25.67 27.37 11.72
CA LEU A 364 26.97 27.94 12.11
C LEU A 364 27.92 28.11 10.92
N ALA A 365 27.94 27.13 10.01
CA ALA A 365 28.69 27.22 8.76
C ALA A 365 28.15 28.38 7.90
N ALA A 366 26.82 28.50 7.75
CA ALA A 366 26.21 29.61 7.01
C ALA A 366 26.56 30.98 7.63
N LEU A 367 26.54 31.09 8.96
CA LEU A 367 26.94 32.31 9.68
C LEU A 367 28.42 32.65 9.46
N GLY A 368 29.29 31.63 9.46
CA GLY A 368 30.72 31.77 9.14
C GLY A 368 30.96 32.28 7.72
N VAL A 369 30.19 31.81 6.73
CA VAL A 369 30.22 32.32 5.34
C VAL A 369 29.90 33.81 5.31
N VAL A 370 28.81 34.20 5.98
CA VAL A 370 28.33 35.59 6.00
C VAL A 370 29.36 36.50 6.67
N LEU A 371 29.94 36.07 7.79
CA LEU A 371 30.93 36.83 8.53
C LEU A 371 32.23 37.01 7.73
N ALA A 372 32.70 35.94 7.06
CA ALA A 372 33.87 35.98 6.19
C ALA A 372 33.65 36.91 4.98
N ALA A 373 32.44 36.89 4.40
CA ALA A 373 32.05 37.78 3.30
C ALA A 373 31.99 39.25 3.76
N LEU A 374 31.44 39.53 4.94
CA LEU A 374 31.41 40.86 5.56
C LEU A 374 32.82 41.40 5.83
N LEU A 375 33.69 40.57 6.43
CA LEU A 375 35.09 40.91 6.69
C LEU A 375 35.86 41.22 5.41
N THR A 376 35.65 40.45 4.34
CA THR A 376 36.32 40.75 3.06
C THR A 376 35.78 42.01 2.39
N ILE A 377 34.48 42.33 2.54
CA ILE A 377 33.91 43.59 2.05
C ILE A 377 34.49 44.79 2.83
N LEU A 378 34.68 44.66 4.15
CA LEU A 378 35.25 45.68 5.02
C LEU A 378 36.77 45.89 4.84
N LEU A 379 37.52 44.83 4.55
CA LEU A 379 38.99 44.86 4.44
C LEU A 379 39.50 45.17 3.03
N LEU A 380 38.63 45.32 2.03
CA LEU A 380 39.04 45.71 0.68
C LEU A 380 39.13 47.24 0.58
N PRO A 381 40.29 47.82 0.18
CA PRO A 381 40.40 49.24 -0.05
C PRO A 381 39.37 49.67 -1.09
N ARG A 382 38.50 50.62 -0.76
CA ARG A 382 37.62 51.27 -1.73
C ARG A 382 38.50 51.95 -2.77
N ARG A 383 38.71 51.31 -3.92
CA ARG A 383 39.30 51.97 -5.09
C ARG A 383 38.40 53.16 -5.43
N GLN A 384 38.87 54.37 -5.13
CA GLN A 384 38.30 55.61 -5.65
C GLN A 384 38.28 55.49 -7.18
N ARG A 385 37.09 55.64 -7.76
CA ARG A 385 36.94 55.87 -9.20
C ARG A 385 37.30 57.33 -9.44
N SER A 386 38.42 57.58 -10.12
CA SER A 386 38.68 58.83 -10.86
C SER A 386 38.16 58.66 -12.28
#